data_AF-A0A7V5UFL4-F1
#
_entry.id   AF-A0A7V5UFL4-F1
#
_cell.length_a   1.000
_cell.length_b   1.000
_cell.length_c   1.000
_cell.angle_alpha   90.00
_cell.angle_beta   90.00
_cell.angle_gamma   90.00
#
_symmetry.space_group_name_H-M   'P 1'
#
loop_
_entity.id
_entity.type
_entity.pdbx_description
1 polymer ?
#
loop_
_entity_poly.entity_id
_entity_poly.type
_entity_poly.pdbx_seq_one_letter_code
_entity_poly.pdbx_strand_id
1 'polypeptide(L)'
;MTDSSKQAQQKLKQAVDYIRTKTDLKPVAGIILGSGLGSFADTLQNKIKIPTSEIPHYPRSTVEGHKGYLVFGTHADIPILAVQGRTHYYEGYAMKDVTFVVRIMQMLGIRHMMVTNAAGGINPYFVPGDLMLITDQVNFMFDNPLIGPLDYGEPRFPDMSD
;
A
#
# COMPACT_ATOMS: atom_id res chain seq x y z
N MET A 1 3.81 -10.58 -23.82
CA MET A 1 4.06 -9.43 -22.92
C MET A 1 4.63 -8.30 -23.74
N THR A 2 4.10 -7.08 -23.56
CA THR A 2 4.64 -5.87 -24.20
C THR A 2 5.96 -5.45 -23.53
N ASP A 3 6.78 -4.63 -24.18
CA ASP A 3 8.01 -4.10 -23.58
C ASP A 3 7.73 -3.23 -22.34
N SER A 4 6.59 -2.54 -22.33
CA SER A 4 6.11 -1.79 -21.15
C SER A 4 5.85 -2.69 -19.95
N SER A 5 5.22 -3.86 -20.13
CA SER A 5 4.97 -4.79 -19.03
C SER A 5 6.25 -5.42 -18.49
N LYS A 6 7.23 -5.73 -19.36
CA LYS A 6 8.54 -6.22 -18.93
C LYS A 6 9.25 -5.16 -18.06
N GLN A 7 9.18 -3.89 -18.45
CA GLN A 7 9.76 -2.80 -17.66
C GLN A 7 9.07 -2.65 -16.30
N ALA A 8 7.74 -2.73 -16.25
CA ALA A 8 6.97 -2.65 -15.01
C ALA A 8 7.34 -3.77 -14.02
N GLN A 9 7.47 -5.01 -14.51
CA GLN A 9 7.92 -6.16 -13.70
C GLN A 9 9.37 -5.99 -13.21
N GLN A 10 10.25 -5.47 -14.08
CA GLN A 10 11.64 -5.23 -13.70
C GLN A 10 11.75 -4.17 -12.60
N LYS A 11 10.97 -3.08 -12.68
CA LYS A 11 10.90 -2.06 -11.63
C LYS A 11 10.43 -2.63 -10.30
N LEU A 12 9.35 -3.43 -10.34
CA LEU A 12 8.82 -4.10 -9.16
C LEU A 12 9.86 -5.06 -8.54
N LYS A 13 10.54 -5.87 -9.37
CA LYS A 13 11.59 -6.77 -8.92
C LYS A 13 12.73 -6.02 -8.24
N GLN A 14 13.19 -4.91 -8.81
CA GLN A 14 14.26 -4.09 -8.22
C GLN A 14 13.88 -3.52 -6.85
N ALA A 15 12.62 -3.05 -6.70
CA ALA A 15 12.12 -2.57 -5.41
C ALA A 15 12.09 -3.69 -4.36
N VAL A 16 11.59 -4.87 -4.73
CA VAL A 16 11.49 -6.03 -3.84
C VAL A 16 12.86 -6.60 -3.49
N ASP A 17 13.77 -6.72 -4.47
CA ASP A 17 15.14 -7.17 -4.25
C ASP A 17 15.84 -6.23 -3.24
N TYR A 18 15.69 -4.91 -3.40
CA TYR A 18 16.21 -3.95 -2.43
C TYR A 18 15.61 -4.16 -1.03
N ILE A 19 14.30 -4.32 -0.90
CA ILE A 19 13.65 -4.60 0.40
C ILE A 19 14.20 -5.88 1.03
N ARG A 20 14.43 -6.93 0.23
CA ARG A 20 14.99 -8.21 0.71
C ARG A 20 16.43 -8.10 1.19
N THR A 21 17.20 -7.10 0.76
CA THR A 21 18.52 -6.82 1.35
C THR A 21 18.44 -6.28 2.79
N LYS A 22 17.26 -5.79 3.21
CA LYS A 22 17.05 -5.19 4.53
C LYS A 22 16.36 -6.13 5.52
N THR A 23 15.62 -7.13 5.03
CA THR A 23 14.86 -8.05 5.89
C THR A 23 14.49 -9.35 5.19
N ASP A 24 14.63 -10.45 5.94
CA ASP A 24 14.15 -11.78 5.57
C ASP A 24 12.75 -12.09 6.11
N LEU A 25 12.13 -11.15 6.83
CA LEU A 25 10.79 -11.32 7.38
C LEU A 25 9.81 -11.66 6.26
N LYS A 26 8.89 -12.59 6.52
CA LYS A 26 7.82 -13.00 5.59
C LYS A 26 6.47 -12.59 6.16
N PRO A 27 6.04 -11.33 5.98
CA PRO A 27 4.75 -10.88 6.45
C PRO A 27 3.61 -11.68 5.84
N VAL A 28 2.63 -12.04 6.66
CA VAL A 28 1.40 -12.70 6.18
C VAL A 28 0.31 -11.66 5.88
N ALA A 29 0.41 -10.49 6.52
CA ALA A 29 -0.52 -9.38 6.34
C ALA A 29 0.23 -8.05 6.09
N GLY A 30 -0.39 -7.21 5.26
CA GLY A 30 0.02 -5.83 5.02
C GLY A 30 -1.04 -4.87 5.56
N ILE A 31 -0.62 -3.74 6.13
CA ILE A 31 -1.52 -2.71 6.63
C ILE A 31 -1.10 -1.37 6.04
N ILE A 32 -2.01 -0.70 5.33
CA ILE A 32 -1.79 0.67 4.83
C ILE A 32 -2.38 1.66 5.82
N LEU A 33 -1.51 2.47 6.44
CA LEU A 33 -1.91 3.42 7.47
C LEU A 33 -2.28 4.78 6.85
N GLY A 34 -3.52 5.20 7.10
CA GLY A 34 -4.04 6.51 6.71
C GLY A 34 -3.54 7.65 7.60
N SER A 35 -3.99 8.86 7.28
CA SER A 35 -3.69 10.08 8.03
C SER A 35 -4.03 9.92 9.52
N GLY A 36 -3.10 10.30 10.40
CA GLY A 36 -3.26 10.18 11.86
C GLY A 36 -3.09 8.78 12.44
N LEU A 37 -3.01 7.72 11.62
CA LEU A 37 -2.93 6.33 12.08
C LEU A 37 -1.51 5.75 12.01
N GLY A 38 -0.52 6.56 11.63
CA GLY A 38 0.87 6.14 11.49
C GLY A 38 1.50 5.60 12.78
N SER A 39 1.01 6.00 13.96
CA SER A 39 1.53 5.56 15.26
C SER A 39 1.41 4.05 15.48
N PHE A 40 0.46 3.37 14.82
CA PHE A 40 0.33 1.92 14.90
C PHE A 40 1.64 1.21 14.51
N ALA A 41 2.33 1.66 13.46
CA ALA A 41 3.59 1.05 13.03
C ALA A 41 4.70 1.16 14.11
N ASP A 42 4.62 2.12 15.01
CA ASP A 42 5.59 2.29 16.10
C ASP A 42 5.39 1.24 17.22
N THR A 43 4.23 0.58 17.29
CA THR A 43 3.88 -0.47 18.26
C THR A 43 4.38 -1.87 17.89
N LEU A 44 4.85 -2.04 16.65
CA LEU A 44 5.35 -3.33 16.19
C LEU A 44 6.63 -3.74 16.92
N GLN A 45 6.70 -5.03 17.24
CA GLN A 45 7.87 -5.64 17.85
C GLN A 45 8.89 -6.02 16.77
N ASN A 46 10.18 -6.09 17.14
CA ASN A 46 11.28 -6.46 16.24
C ASN A 46 11.29 -5.66 14.92
N LYS A 47 11.00 -4.35 15.02
CA LYS A 47 10.71 -3.54 13.83
C LYS A 47 11.95 -3.21 12.99
N ILE A 48 11.81 -3.37 11.69
CA ILE A 48 12.75 -2.89 10.67
C ILE A 48 12.03 -1.82 9.86
N LYS A 49 12.57 -0.59 9.88
CA LYS A 49 12.03 0.55 9.13
C LYS A 49 12.85 0.78 7.88
N ILE A 50 12.21 0.71 6.71
CA ILE A 50 12.83 1.00 5.42
C ILE A 50 12.25 2.31 4.91
N PRO A 51 13.05 3.38 4.75
CA PRO A 51 12.58 4.63 4.17
C PRO A 51 12.11 4.40 2.74
N THR A 52 10.90 4.85 2.39
CA THR A 52 10.35 4.67 1.04
C THR A 52 11.17 5.43 0.00
N SER A 53 11.86 6.50 0.39
CA SER A 53 12.77 7.26 -0.47
C SER A 53 14.01 6.48 -0.93
N GLU A 54 14.38 5.40 -0.24
CA GLU A 54 15.51 4.56 -0.63
C GLU A 54 15.08 3.37 -1.50
N ILE A 55 13.76 3.08 -1.57
CA ILE A 55 13.24 1.97 -2.34
C ILE A 55 13.19 2.39 -3.82
N PRO A 56 13.88 1.67 -4.73
CA PRO A 56 13.85 1.98 -6.16
C PRO A 56 12.42 2.07 -6.69
N HIS A 57 12.14 3.11 -7.49
CA HIS A 57 10.84 3.35 -8.17
C HIS A 57 9.66 3.63 -7.26
N TYR A 58 9.84 3.67 -5.93
CA TYR A 58 8.75 3.95 -5.01
C TYR A 58 8.43 5.46 -5.01
N PRO A 59 7.15 5.86 -5.11
CA PRO A 59 6.79 7.28 -5.13
C PRO A 59 6.99 7.92 -3.76
N ARG A 60 7.46 9.18 -3.74
CA ARG A 60 7.77 9.90 -2.50
C ARG A 60 6.57 10.68 -2.01
N SER A 61 6.02 10.36 -0.83
CA SER A 61 4.96 11.21 -0.27
C SER A 61 5.49 12.60 0.07
N THR A 62 4.70 13.63 -0.26
CA THR A 62 4.96 15.05 0.03
C THR A 62 4.03 15.61 1.11
N VAL A 63 3.09 14.80 1.62
CA VAL A 63 2.07 15.20 2.59
C VAL A 63 2.64 15.26 4.00
N GLU A 64 2.29 16.32 4.73
CA GLU A 64 2.69 16.50 6.13
C GLU A 64 2.16 15.35 7.01
N GLY A 65 3.00 14.85 7.93
CA GLY A 65 2.68 13.71 8.78
C GLY A 65 2.90 12.33 8.15
N HIS A 66 3.19 12.25 6.85
CA HIS A 66 3.55 11.00 6.18
C HIS A 66 5.05 10.74 6.34
N LYS A 67 5.41 9.97 7.37
CA LYS A 67 6.82 9.65 7.70
C LYS A 67 7.55 8.93 6.55
N GLY A 68 6.84 8.17 5.71
CA GLY A 68 7.40 7.54 4.51
C GLY A 68 8.25 6.31 4.82
N TYR A 69 7.68 5.33 5.51
CA TYR A 69 8.37 4.07 5.83
C TYR A 69 7.55 2.84 5.46
N LEU A 70 8.24 1.80 5.01
CA LEU A 70 7.78 0.42 5.13
C LEU A 70 8.31 -0.14 6.45
N VAL A 71 7.41 -0.47 7.37
CA VAL A 71 7.76 -0.98 8.70
C VAL A 71 7.41 -2.46 8.78
N PHE A 72 8.44 -3.29 8.78
CA PHE A 72 8.32 -4.73 9.01
C PHE A 72 8.41 -4.98 10.51
N GLY A 73 7.64 -5.91 11.05
CA GLY A 73 7.72 -6.31 12.45
C GLY A 73 6.69 -7.37 12.80
N THR A 74 6.49 -7.61 14.08
CA THR A 74 5.46 -8.53 14.56
C THR A 74 4.43 -7.82 15.45
N HIS A 75 3.20 -8.29 15.38
CA HIS A 75 2.12 -7.94 16.31
C HIS A 75 1.47 -9.24 16.76
N ALA A 76 1.46 -9.52 18.07
CA ALA A 76 1.02 -10.81 18.62
C ALA A 76 1.68 -12.01 17.89
N ASP A 77 3.00 -11.94 17.69
CA ASP A 77 3.82 -12.93 16.95
C ASP A 77 3.48 -13.12 15.46
N ILE A 78 2.52 -12.37 14.92
CA ILE A 78 2.17 -12.39 13.50
C ILE A 78 3.10 -11.42 12.75
N PRO A 79 3.85 -11.88 11.74
CA PRO A 79 4.69 -11.00 10.94
C PRO A 79 3.84 -10.11 10.03
N ILE A 80 4.03 -8.81 10.11
CA ILE A 80 3.27 -7.82 9.36
C ILE A 80 4.17 -6.78 8.70
N LEU A 81 3.65 -6.20 7.61
CA LEU A 81 4.20 -5.02 6.95
C LEU A 81 3.23 -3.86 7.13
N ALA A 82 3.62 -2.82 7.85
CA ALA A 82 2.87 -1.57 7.96
C ALA A 82 3.46 -0.51 7.02
N VAL A 83 2.62 0.10 6.18
CA VAL A 83 2.97 1.25 5.33
C VAL A 83 2.67 2.51 6.13
N GLN A 84 3.72 3.14 6.66
CA GLN A 84 3.63 4.34 7.49
C GLN A 84 3.78 5.58 6.61
N GLY A 85 2.65 6.07 6.10
CA GLY A 85 2.59 7.14 5.12
C GLY A 85 2.38 6.59 3.71
N ARG A 86 1.30 7.02 3.08
CA ARG A 86 0.88 6.62 1.72
C ARG A 86 1.05 7.77 0.73
N THR A 87 1.17 7.43 -0.54
CA THR A 87 1.06 8.42 -1.62
C THR A 87 -0.38 8.54 -2.07
N HIS A 88 -0.75 9.73 -2.52
CA HIS A 88 -2.09 10.04 -2.96
C HIS A 88 -2.09 10.51 -4.41
N TYR A 89 -3.23 10.28 -5.07
CA TYR A 89 -3.45 10.76 -6.42
C TYR A 89 -3.38 12.29 -6.52
N TYR A 90 -3.92 13.00 -5.52
CA TYR A 90 -3.89 14.47 -5.49
C TYR A 90 -2.47 15.06 -5.36
N GLU A 91 -1.45 14.25 -5.01
CA GLU A 91 -0.04 14.69 -5.01
C GLU A 91 0.54 14.76 -6.43
N GLY A 92 -0.23 14.37 -7.46
CA GLY A 92 0.17 14.40 -8.87
C GLY A 92 0.73 13.08 -9.40
N TYR A 93 0.65 12.00 -8.63
CA TYR A 93 1.12 10.67 -9.04
C TYR A 93 0.11 9.96 -9.94
N ALA A 94 0.60 9.16 -10.88
CA ALA A 94 -0.26 8.23 -11.61
C ALA A 94 -0.82 7.16 -10.66
N MET A 95 -2.03 6.63 -10.93
CA MET A 95 -2.65 5.59 -10.10
C MET A 95 -1.79 4.32 -9.97
N LYS A 96 -1.00 4.00 -11.01
CA LYS A 96 -0.04 2.88 -10.98
C LYS A 96 1.08 3.09 -9.95
N ASP A 97 1.52 4.34 -9.76
CA ASP A 97 2.54 4.67 -8.76
C ASP A 97 1.92 4.63 -7.36
N VAL A 98 0.73 5.23 -7.18
CA VAL A 98 -0.02 5.19 -5.91
C VAL A 98 -0.24 3.75 -5.42
N THR A 99 -0.55 2.83 -6.34
CA THR A 99 -0.81 1.43 -6.03
C THR A 99 0.43 0.53 -6.05
N PHE A 100 1.63 1.07 -6.32
CA PHE A 100 2.86 0.29 -6.45
C PHE A 100 3.18 -0.53 -5.19
N VAL A 101 2.89 0.01 -4.00
CA VAL A 101 3.07 -0.69 -2.72
C VAL A 101 2.25 -1.98 -2.64
N VAL A 102 1.06 -2.03 -3.24
CA VAL A 102 0.21 -3.22 -3.25
C VAL A 102 0.86 -4.33 -4.08
N ARG A 103 1.52 -3.98 -5.20
CA ARG A 103 2.29 -4.93 -6.02
C ARG A 103 3.53 -5.43 -5.28
N ILE A 104 4.20 -4.55 -4.53
CA ILE A 104 5.30 -4.96 -3.62
C ILE A 104 4.79 -5.96 -2.59
N MET A 105 3.67 -5.68 -1.91
CA MET A 105 3.07 -6.59 -0.93
C MET A 105 2.79 -7.97 -1.54
N GLN A 106 2.15 -7.99 -2.72
CA GLN A 106 1.87 -9.22 -3.45
C GLN A 106 3.15 -10.02 -3.74
N MET A 107 4.19 -9.37 -4.26
CA MET A 107 5.46 -10.03 -4.60
C MET A 107 6.26 -10.47 -3.37
N LEU A 108 6.03 -9.83 -2.21
CA LEU A 108 6.55 -10.29 -0.91
C LEU A 108 5.80 -11.51 -0.35
N GLY A 109 4.67 -11.91 -0.97
CA GLY A 109 3.86 -13.07 -0.58
C GLY A 109 2.71 -12.76 0.37
N ILE A 110 2.40 -11.48 0.61
CA ILE A 110 1.29 -11.06 1.48
C ILE A 110 -0.04 -11.41 0.82
N ARG A 111 -0.95 -12.03 1.58
CA ARG A 111 -2.28 -12.44 1.09
C ARG A 111 -3.43 -11.64 1.69
N HIS A 112 -3.20 -11.00 2.84
CA HIS A 112 -4.20 -10.18 3.51
C HIS A 112 -3.73 -8.74 3.57
N MET A 113 -4.57 -7.82 3.12
CA MET A 113 -4.29 -6.39 3.19
C MET A 113 -5.40 -5.71 3.98
N MET A 114 -5.02 -4.93 4.99
CA MET A 114 -5.89 -4.00 5.67
C MET A 114 -5.57 -2.60 5.18
N VAL A 115 -6.61 -1.82 4.88
CA VAL A 115 -6.46 -0.42 4.50
C VAL A 115 -7.18 0.45 5.52
N THR A 116 -6.56 1.55 5.88
CA THR A 116 -7.14 2.54 6.78
C THR A 116 -7.07 3.91 6.12
N ASN A 117 -8.04 4.77 6.42
CA ASN A 117 -8.06 6.15 5.97
C ASN A 117 -8.82 7.01 6.99
N ALA A 118 -8.66 8.33 6.88
CA ALA A 118 -9.56 9.28 7.51
C ALA A 118 -10.58 9.71 6.45
N ALA A 119 -11.85 9.77 6.83
CA ALA A 119 -12.96 10.15 5.95
C ALA A 119 -13.94 11.07 6.66
N GLY A 120 -14.65 11.89 5.88
CA GLY A 120 -15.84 12.60 6.36
C GLY A 120 -17.05 11.68 6.39
N GLY A 121 -17.77 11.65 7.50
CA GLY A 121 -19.01 10.89 7.63
C GLY A 121 -20.16 11.54 6.87
N ILE A 122 -20.75 10.82 5.91
CA ILE A 122 -21.95 11.26 5.18
C ILE A 122 -23.23 10.72 5.85
N ASN A 123 -23.16 9.53 6.45
CA ASN A 123 -24.27 8.98 7.23
C ASN A 123 -24.51 9.89 8.46
N PRO A 124 -25.72 10.44 8.67
CA PRO A 124 -26.00 11.40 9.73
C PRO A 124 -25.87 10.81 11.16
N TYR A 125 -25.77 9.48 11.28
CA TYR A 125 -25.55 8.81 12.57
C TYR A 125 -24.08 8.67 12.95
N PHE A 126 -23.14 8.93 12.03
CA PHE A 126 -21.72 8.89 12.35
C PHE A 126 -21.28 10.14 13.09
N VAL A 127 -20.39 9.94 14.06
CA VAL A 127 -19.75 11.02 14.82
C VAL A 127 -18.22 10.97 14.67
N PRO A 128 -17.51 12.09 14.85
CA PRO A 128 -16.05 12.10 14.82
C PRO A 128 -15.46 11.09 15.81
N GLY A 129 -14.56 10.24 15.33
CA GLY A 129 -13.93 9.19 16.12
C GLY A 129 -14.52 7.79 15.91
N ASP A 130 -15.65 7.67 15.22
CA ASP A 130 -16.21 6.37 14.87
C ASP A 130 -15.28 5.56 13.98
N LEU A 131 -15.23 4.25 14.23
CA LEU A 131 -14.63 3.27 13.33
C LEU A 131 -15.71 2.70 12.42
N MET A 132 -15.57 2.92 11.12
CA MET A 132 -16.46 2.40 10.10
C MET A 132 -15.76 1.29 9.31
N LEU A 133 -16.39 0.12 9.24
CA LEU A 133 -15.97 -0.92 8.31
C LEU A 133 -16.38 -0.55 6.88
N ILE A 134 -15.44 -0.64 5.95
CA ILE A 134 -15.71 -0.47 4.52
C ILE A 134 -16.26 -1.81 4.02
N THR A 135 -17.56 -1.84 3.73
CA THR A 135 -18.22 -3.02 3.16
C THR A 135 -18.35 -2.96 1.65
N ASP A 136 -18.26 -1.76 1.06
CA ASP A 136 -18.30 -1.51 -0.38
C ASP A 136 -17.71 -0.11 -0.68
N GLN A 137 -17.50 0.22 -1.97
CA GLN A 137 -16.96 1.50 -2.42
C GLN A 137 -17.56 1.98 -3.75
N VAL A 138 -17.63 3.31 -3.92
CA VAL A 138 -17.91 3.95 -5.22
C VAL A 138 -16.66 4.68 -5.69
N ASN A 139 -16.15 4.33 -6.89
CA ASN A 139 -14.97 4.97 -7.46
C ASN A 139 -15.34 6.16 -8.35
N PHE A 140 -15.26 7.38 -7.79
CA PHE A 140 -15.34 8.64 -8.53
C PHE A 140 -13.97 9.33 -8.68
N MET A 141 -12.88 8.56 -8.74
CA MET A 141 -11.55 9.12 -9.02
C MET A 141 -11.39 9.51 -10.50
N PHE A 142 -12.33 9.09 -11.37
CA PHE A 142 -12.29 9.29 -12.83
C PHE A 142 -11.01 8.76 -13.49
N ASP A 143 -10.35 7.81 -12.83
CA ASP A 143 -9.14 7.10 -13.25
C ASP A 143 -9.16 5.70 -12.61
N ASN A 144 -8.34 4.78 -13.12
CA ASN A 144 -8.25 3.41 -12.60
C ASN A 144 -6.82 2.85 -12.75
N PRO A 145 -6.24 2.27 -11.67
CA PRO A 145 -4.86 1.74 -11.71
C PRO A 145 -4.66 0.58 -12.70
N LEU A 146 -5.73 -0.04 -13.19
CA LEU A 146 -5.71 -1.14 -14.14
C LEU A 146 -5.84 -0.70 -15.61
N ILE A 147 -5.89 0.61 -15.88
CA ILE A 147 -5.84 1.12 -17.26
C ILE A 147 -4.49 0.77 -17.88
N GLY A 148 -4.53 0.26 -19.12
CA GLY A 148 -3.34 -0.12 -19.90
C GLY A 148 -3.12 -1.63 -19.97
N PRO A 149 -1.89 -2.08 -20.27
CA PRO A 149 -1.52 -3.50 -20.33
C PRO A 149 -1.59 -4.19 -18.96
N LEU A 150 -1.69 -5.53 -18.98
CA LEU A 150 -1.60 -6.37 -17.77
C LEU A 150 -0.13 -6.59 -17.42
N ASP A 151 0.34 -5.80 -16.45
CA ASP A 151 1.76 -5.69 -16.18
C ASP A 151 2.23 -6.74 -15.15
N TYR A 152 1.36 -7.23 -14.27
CA TYR A 152 1.74 -8.08 -13.13
C TYR A 152 0.99 -9.42 -13.06
N GLY A 153 0.33 -9.84 -14.14
CA GLY A 153 -0.41 -11.11 -14.20
C GLY A 153 -1.79 -11.07 -13.54
N GLU A 154 -2.30 -9.87 -13.24
CA GLU A 154 -3.68 -9.65 -12.82
C GLU A 154 -4.69 -10.09 -13.88
N PRO A 155 -5.92 -10.50 -13.48
CA PRO A 155 -6.99 -10.78 -14.44
C PRO A 155 -7.33 -9.51 -15.22
N ARG A 156 -7.73 -9.68 -16.50
CA ARG A 156 -8.10 -8.54 -17.35
C ARG A 156 -9.31 -7.76 -16.84
N PHE A 157 -10.26 -8.49 -16.28
CA PHE A 157 -11.53 -7.97 -15.79
C PHE A 157 -11.77 -8.57 -14.39
N PRO A 158 -11.19 -7.97 -13.33
CA PRO A 158 -11.42 -8.43 -11.96
C PRO A 158 -12.87 -8.16 -11.55
N ASP A 159 -13.48 -9.13 -10.87
CA ASP A 159 -14.74 -8.92 -10.16
C ASP A 159 -14.50 -8.09 -8.89
N MET A 160 -15.50 -7.29 -8.50
CA MET A 160 -15.46 -6.39 -7.33
C MET A 160 -16.71 -6.52 -6.45
N SER A 161 -17.50 -7.60 -6.60
CA SER A 161 -18.80 -7.77 -5.94
C SER A 161 -18.74 -8.58 -4.64
N ASP A 162 -17.71 -9.41 -4.46
CA ASP A 162 -17.53 -10.35 -3.34
C ASP A 162 -16.36 -9.99 -2.40
#